data_AF-A0A3B0U160-F1
#
_entry.id   AF-A0A3B0U160-F1
#
_cell.length_a   1.000
_cell.length_b   1.000
_cell.length_c   1.000
_cell.angle_alpha   90.00
_cell.angle_beta   90.00
_cell.angle_gamma   90.00
#
_symmetry.space_group_name_H-M   'P 1'
#
loop_
_entity.id
_entity.type
_entity.pdbx_description
1 polymer ?
#
loop_
_entity_poly.entity_id
_entity_poly.type
_entity_poly.pdbx_seq_one_letter_code
_entity_poly.pdbx_strand_id
1 'polypeptide(L)'
;MTYLSRSRRNFIKTLSTSTLLSASFAPVLATSPDENQAGHKLSGNQQLPGTTQEKNTDLYDGPDSPLFKPITINGNKALSNLTGADVSNEMAEAVVSAPTGKGTAWGIPFKMGNKILYLRNETVNMEVVPFSSKWLVFLHTSDHIPLVRNDDGFYKKPFEGVGYLNKHIANYVIIYTDGDELSLPVRERFHIGMFRQGWGENCTESVAHHKPRPVRPHHDQTAKKWGLSQIRVNVADRGDWVNWLWAWENPHPDKKIKAIRFEPLNKTPIILSAISTGNVQSNPLRWKSRQKAILTLPPGIEFDPTLDEYGLLSQIKLDLGQIISATPRLLYPDDEWAQTYNNKVPEKSKREIIIEYSAHPDAIFHLNGQHSIPVSDIIKKSTQKILKPIAPANKKVKIRVVEKGSSKPVPVKFHAHGAKDEYLAPINRHRQ
;
A
#
# COMPACT_ATOMS: atom_id res chain seq x y z
N MET A 1 -43.17 12.40 5.79
CA MET A 1 -43.60 11.16 6.48
C MET A 1 -43.74 10.12 5.38
N THR A 2 -42.94 9.06 5.28
CA THR A 2 -42.65 8.02 6.28
C THR A 2 -41.24 7.45 6.03
N TYR A 3 -40.50 7.31 7.12
CA TYR A 3 -39.26 6.53 7.20
C TYR A 3 -39.57 5.04 7.08
N LEU A 4 -38.80 4.29 6.30
CA LEU A 4 -38.68 2.84 6.49
C LEU A 4 -37.21 2.41 6.44
N SER A 5 -36.79 1.90 7.59
CA SER A 5 -35.52 1.32 7.94
C SER A 5 -35.24 0.03 7.16
N ARG A 6 -34.00 -0.14 6.69
CA ARG A 6 -33.45 -1.47 6.42
C ARG A 6 -32.11 -1.64 7.13
N SER A 7 -32.21 -2.40 8.20
CA SER A 7 -31.16 -2.89 9.10
C SER A 7 -30.10 -3.75 8.36
N ARG A 8 -28.84 -3.51 8.71
CA ARG A 8 -27.58 -4.12 8.22
C ARG A 8 -27.34 -5.57 8.69
N ARG A 9 -28.35 -6.46 8.73
CA ARG A 9 -28.17 -7.84 9.23
C ARG A 9 -28.09 -8.98 8.21
N ASN A 10 -28.03 -8.70 6.91
CA ASN A 10 -28.01 -9.78 5.89
C ASN A 10 -26.75 -9.88 5.01
N PHE A 11 -25.58 -9.43 5.47
CA PHE A 11 -24.34 -9.49 4.66
C PHE A 11 -23.36 -10.65 5.00
N ILE A 12 -23.67 -11.52 5.98
CA ILE A 12 -22.73 -12.57 6.43
C ILE A 12 -22.91 -13.92 5.72
N LYS A 13 -23.82 -14.07 4.74
CA LYS A 13 -24.07 -15.37 4.08
C LYS A 13 -23.46 -15.58 2.68
N THR A 14 -22.62 -14.67 2.18
CA THR A 14 -22.04 -14.78 0.82
C THR A 14 -20.51 -14.76 0.74
N LEU A 15 -19.81 -14.97 1.86
CA LEU A 15 -18.37 -15.25 1.87
C LEU A 15 -18.12 -16.74 2.15
N SER A 16 -18.42 -17.59 1.19
CA SER A 16 -17.77 -18.89 1.07
C SER A 16 -17.09 -18.95 -0.30
N THR A 17 -15.85 -19.45 -0.31
CA THR A 17 -14.96 -19.62 -1.47
C THR A 17 -14.41 -18.35 -2.13
N SER A 18 -13.59 -17.61 -1.39
CA SER A 18 -12.44 -16.92 -1.98
C SER A 18 -11.18 -17.67 -1.55
N THR A 19 -10.53 -18.33 -2.49
CA THR A 19 -9.31 -19.11 -2.29
C THR A 19 -8.17 -18.19 -1.86
N LEU A 20 -7.76 -18.31 -0.59
CA LEU A 20 -6.44 -17.88 -0.12
C LEU A 20 -5.39 -18.74 -0.85
N LEU A 21 -4.66 -18.17 -1.80
CA LEU A 21 -3.44 -18.77 -2.30
C LEU A 21 -2.33 -18.50 -1.27
N SER A 22 -2.22 -19.40 -0.29
CA SER A 22 -1.01 -19.55 0.52
C SER A 22 0.04 -20.27 -0.31
N ALA A 23 1.22 -19.66 -0.48
CA ALA A 23 2.40 -20.36 -0.97
C ALA A 23 2.88 -21.32 0.12
N SER A 24 2.55 -22.60 -0.01
CA SER A 24 3.04 -23.66 0.86
C SER A 24 4.43 -24.09 0.40
N PHE A 25 5.47 -23.87 1.22
CA PHE A 25 6.72 -24.64 1.11
C PHE A 25 6.65 -25.77 2.15
N ALA A 26 6.75 -27.01 1.68
CA ALA A 26 6.93 -28.18 2.54
C ALA A 26 8.41 -28.24 2.99
N PRO A 27 8.70 -28.57 4.26
CA PRO A 27 10.06 -28.80 4.69
C PRO A 27 10.52 -30.18 4.19
N VAL A 28 11.70 -30.24 3.57
CA VAL A 28 12.39 -31.51 3.31
C VAL A 28 12.96 -32.00 4.64
N LEU A 29 12.46 -33.14 5.10
CA LEU A 29 13.03 -33.94 6.19
C LEU A 29 14.40 -34.45 5.76
N ALA A 30 15.45 -34.05 6.47
CA ALA A 30 16.73 -34.76 6.50
C ALA A 30 16.93 -35.29 7.92
N THR A 31 17.14 -36.61 8.01
CA THR A 31 17.27 -37.39 9.25
C THR A 31 18.64 -37.18 9.93
N SER A 32 18.61 -37.14 11.26
CA SER A 32 19.75 -37.17 12.22
C SER A 32 20.50 -38.52 12.18
N PRO A 33 21.76 -38.62 12.69
CA PRO A 33 22.10 -38.75 14.13
C PRO A 33 23.33 -37.86 14.52
N ASP A 34 23.73 -37.54 15.75
CA ASP A 34 23.43 -37.94 17.13
C ASP A 34 23.91 -36.83 18.10
N GLU A 35 23.37 -36.88 19.32
CA GLU A 35 23.73 -36.31 20.63
C GLU A 35 24.95 -35.37 20.80
N ASN A 36 24.71 -34.19 21.41
CA ASN A 36 25.19 -33.90 22.77
C ASN A 36 24.60 -32.63 23.42
N GLN A 37 24.46 -32.71 24.74
CA GLN A 37 23.84 -31.75 25.66
C GLN A 37 24.63 -30.44 25.81
N ALA A 38 23.95 -29.29 25.74
CA ALA A 38 24.23 -28.11 26.58
C ALA A 38 23.09 -27.08 26.42
N GLY A 39 22.57 -26.59 27.55
CA GLY A 39 21.41 -25.71 27.60
C GLY A 39 21.62 -24.38 26.87
N HIS A 40 20.66 -24.02 26.02
CA HIS A 40 20.57 -22.70 25.42
C HIS A 40 19.16 -22.12 25.57
N LYS A 41 19.10 -20.92 26.16
CA LYS A 41 17.93 -20.04 26.25
C LYS A 41 17.29 -19.90 24.87
N LEU A 42 16.02 -20.25 24.74
CA LEU A 42 15.21 -19.93 23.56
C LEU A 42 14.81 -18.45 23.58
N SER A 43 15.76 -17.56 23.27
CA SER A 43 15.46 -16.24 22.74
C SER A 43 15.37 -16.35 21.22
N GLY A 44 14.16 -16.56 20.70
CA GLY A 44 13.90 -16.57 19.25
C GLY A 44 13.90 -15.18 18.65
N ASN A 45 15.02 -14.45 18.76
CA ASN A 45 15.31 -13.28 17.94
C ASN A 45 16.24 -13.74 16.80
N GLN A 46 15.66 -14.11 15.66
CA GLN A 46 16.43 -14.04 14.41
C GLN A 46 16.52 -12.56 14.02
N GLN A 47 17.51 -11.88 14.60
CA GLN A 47 18.05 -10.65 14.05
C GLN A 47 18.49 -10.95 12.62
N LEU A 48 17.73 -10.42 11.65
CA LEU A 48 18.22 -10.24 10.29
C LEU A 48 19.46 -9.33 10.39
N PRO A 49 20.62 -9.68 9.79
CA PRO A 49 21.82 -8.90 9.93
C PRO A 49 21.61 -7.48 9.40
N GLY A 50 22.08 -6.52 10.22
CA GLY A 50 21.88 -5.10 10.09
C GLY A 50 22.27 -4.56 8.71
N THR A 51 21.38 -3.71 8.20
CA THR A 51 21.70 -2.83 7.08
C THR A 51 22.27 -1.55 7.69
N THR A 52 23.58 -1.34 7.57
CA THR A 52 24.14 0.01 7.54
C THR A 52 23.82 0.59 6.17
N GLN A 53 22.54 0.93 5.96
CA GLN A 53 22.17 1.96 5.00
C GLN A 53 22.35 3.29 5.74
N GLU A 54 22.95 4.28 5.09
CA GLU A 54 22.72 5.67 5.46
C GLU A 54 21.20 5.83 5.64
N LYS A 55 20.76 6.04 6.88
CA LYS A 55 19.34 6.00 7.24
C LYS A 55 18.68 7.22 6.64
N ASN A 56 18.22 7.09 5.41
CA ASN A 56 17.32 8.04 4.81
C ASN A 56 15.97 7.88 5.53
N THR A 57 15.74 8.73 6.53
CA THR A 57 14.50 8.79 7.31
C THR A 57 13.37 9.50 6.55
N ASP A 58 13.63 9.87 5.30
CA ASP A 58 12.66 10.51 4.42
C ASP A 58 11.58 9.51 3.99
N LEU A 59 10.37 9.75 4.48
CA LEU A 59 9.16 9.10 4.00
C LEU A 59 8.87 9.60 2.58
N TYR A 60 9.27 8.83 1.58
CA TYR A 60 9.00 9.12 0.17
C TYR A 60 8.51 7.88 -0.55
N ASP A 61 7.38 7.97 -1.22
CA ASP A 61 6.85 6.89 -2.06
C ASP A 61 6.35 7.36 -3.43
N GLY A 62 6.62 8.62 -3.79
CA GLY A 62 6.15 9.19 -5.05
C GLY A 62 5.98 10.70 -4.98
N PRO A 63 5.47 11.30 -6.05
CA PRO A 63 5.16 12.73 -6.07
C PRO A 63 4.02 13.06 -5.11
N ASP A 64 4.08 14.26 -4.51
CA ASP A 64 3.00 14.82 -3.71
C ASP A 64 1.78 15.10 -4.58
N SER A 65 0.62 14.62 -4.15
CA SER A 65 -0.64 15.01 -4.74
C SER A 65 -0.98 16.45 -4.35
N PRO A 66 -1.23 17.36 -5.31
CA PRO A 66 -1.66 18.73 -5.02
C PRO A 66 -3.07 18.80 -4.42
N LEU A 67 -3.79 17.67 -4.40
CA LEU A 67 -5.15 17.53 -3.88
C LEU A 67 -5.20 17.41 -2.36
N PHE A 68 -4.03 17.33 -1.72
CA PHE A 68 -3.86 17.21 -0.29
C PHE A 68 -2.94 18.30 0.27
N LYS A 69 -3.16 18.68 1.52
CA LYS A 69 -2.38 19.68 2.24
C LYS A 69 -2.12 19.21 3.68
N PRO A 70 -0.85 19.16 4.12
CA PRO A 70 -0.53 18.88 5.51
C PRO A 70 -1.11 19.91 6.46
N ILE A 71 -1.61 19.47 7.60
CA ILE A 71 -1.95 20.34 8.74
C ILE A 71 -0.70 20.53 9.58
N THR A 72 -0.48 21.75 10.08
CA THR A 72 0.56 21.98 11.09
C THR A 72 0.11 21.42 12.42
N ILE A 73 0.88 20.47 12.96
CA ILE A 73 0.66 19.91 14.29
C ILE A 73 1.57 20.62 15.29
N ASN A 74 0.97 21.12 16.37
CA ASN A 74 1.68 21.60 17.55
C ASN A 74 1.85 20.44 18.53
N GLY A 75 2.90 19.64 18.35
CA GLY A 75 3.15 18.46 19.18
C GLY A 75 3.47 18.82 20.63
N ASN A 76 3.11 17.93 21.56
CA ASN A 76 3.33 18.08 23.00
C ASN A 76 4.64 17.41 23.48
N LYS A 77 5.27 16.57 22.65
CA LYS A 77 6.50 15.86 23.01
C LYS A 77 7.48 15.79 21.84
N ALA A 78 8.75 16.06 22.10
CA ALA A 78 9.80 15.87 21.09
C ALA A 78 9.97 14.38 20.83
N LEU A 79 10.01 13.98 19.55
CA LEU A 79 10.13 12.58 19.16
C LEU A 79 11.42 11.95 19.73
N SER A 80 12.53 12.70 19.69
CA SER A 80 13.83 12.33 20.27
C SER A 80 13.83 12.14 21.79
N ASN A 81 12.80 12.62 22.49
CA ASN A 81 12.70 12.57 23.95
C ASN A 81 11.78 11.45 24.43
N LEU A 82 11.33 10.56 23.53
CA LEU A 82 10.61 9.36 23.94
C LEU A 82 11.59 8.36 24.54
N THR A 83 11.30 7.92 25.76
CA THR A 83 12.12 6.97 26.52
C THR A 83 11.30 5.74 26.92
N GLY A 84 11.96 4.72 27.48
CA GLY A 84 11.29 3.53 28.04
C GLY A 84 10.31 3.82 29.19
N ALA A 85 10.33 5.03 29.76
CA ALA A 85 9.31 5.46 30.73
C ALA A 85 7.99 5.87 30.04
N ASP A 86 8.08 6.35 28.80
CA ASP A 86 6.96 6.88 28.03
C ASP A 86 6.29 5.80 27.18
N VAL A 87 7.10 4.94 26.58
CA VAL A 87 6.75 3.89 25.63
C VAL A 87 7.55 2.63 25.97
N SER A 88 7.29 1.51 25.30
CA SER A 88 8.11 0.31 25.40
C SER A 88 9.56 0.61 25.02
N ASN A 89 10.50 -0.16 25.57
CA ASN A 89 11.91 -0.01 25.23
C ASN A 89 12.13 -0.21 23.72
N GLU A 90 11.39 -1.16 23.13
CA GLU A 90 11.43 -1.46 21.71
C GLU A 90 10.98 -0.28 20.85
N MET A 91 9.95 0.46 21.28
CA MET A 91 9.49 1.66 20.58
C MET A 91 10.49 2.81 20.76
N ALA A 92 11.01 3.01 21.98
CA ALA A 92 12.02 4.04 22.25
C ALA A 92 13.28 3.83 21.39
N GLU A 93 13.75 2.58 21.24
CA GLU A 93 14.85 2.23 20.36
C GLU A 93 14.51 2.44 18.88
N ALA A 94 13.26 2.19 18.47
CA ALA A 94 12.82 2.33 17.09
C ALA A 94 12.63 3.79 16.63
N VAL A 95 12.59 4.76 17.55
CA VAL A 95 12.41 6.19 17.25
C VAL A 95 13.40 6.70 16.20
N VAL A 96 14.64 6.19 16.20
CA VAL A 96 15.67 6.59 15.23
C VAL A 96 15.32 6.24 13.78
N SER A 97 14.33 5.38 13.57
CA SER A 97 13.83 4.96 12.25
C SER A 97 12.47 5.61 11.93
N ALA A 98 11.91 6.41 12.84
CA ALA A 98 10.67 7.14 12.60
C ALA A 98 10.89 8.29 11.61
N PRO A 99 10.01 8.48 10.62
CA PRO A 99 10.16 9.54 9.64
C PRO A 99 9.94 10.92 10.27
N THR A 100 10.70 11.91 9.81
CA THR A 100 10.62 13.30 10.26
C THR A 100 10.64 14.26 9.07
N GLY A 101 10.28 15.53 9.29
CA GLY A 101 10.33 16.54 8.23
C GLY A 101 9.16 16.43 7.24
N LYS A 102 9.43 16.73 5.97
CA LYS A 102 8.43 16.59 4.90
C LYS A 102 8.46 15.15 4.39
N GLY A 103 7.31 14.59 4.08
CA GLY A 103 7.26 13.27 3.45
C GLY A 103 5.95 12.99 2.74
N THR A 104 5.96 11.97 1.90
CA THR A 104 4.86 11.54 1.05
C THR A 104 4.55 10.08 1.35
N ALA A 105 3.30 9.81 1.70
CA ALA A 105 2.79 8.45 1.90
C ALA A 105 1.50 8.28 1.11
N TRP A 106 1.45 7.26 0.25
CA TRP A 106 0.37 7.00 -0.68
C TRP A 106 0.09 8.16 -1.64
N GLY A 107 1.11 8.94 -1.98
CA GLY A 107 0.97 10.21 -2.73
C GLY A 107 0.38 11.37 -1.92
N ILE A 108 0.15 11.19 -0.61
CA ILE A 108 -0.39 12.22 0.27
C ILE A 108 0.78 12.92 0.98
N PRO A 109 0.93 14.25 0.86
CA PRO A 109 1.95 15.00 1.55
C PRO A 109 1.63 15.11 3.05
N PHE A 110 2.68 14.97 3.86
CA PHE A 110 2.68 15.14 5.32
C PHE A 110 3.84 16.04 5.75
N LYS A 111 3.66 16.67 6.92
CA LYS A 111 4.69 17.43 7.62
C LYS A 111 4.81 16.92 9.04
N MET A 112 5.82 16.11 9.29
CA MET A 112 6.15 15.53 10.59
C MET A 112 7.10 16.51 11.29
N GLY A 113 6.60 17.21 12.31
CA GLY A 113 7.41 18.15 13.08
C GLY A 113 8.38 17.45 14.02
N ASN A 114 9.32 18.21 14.60
CA ASN A 114 10.23 17.69 15.64
C ASN A 114 9.48 17.29 16.93
N LYS A 115 8.29 17.87 17.14
CA LYS A 115 7.36 17.47 18.19
C LYS A 115 6.19 16.72 17.58
N ILE A 116 5.89 15.56 18.15
CA ILE A 116 4.74 14.72 17.83
C ILE A 116 3.62 14.95 18.85
N LEU A 117 2.42 14.46 18.52
CA LEU A 117 1.35 14.32 19.51
C LEU A 117 1.49 12.95 20.18
N TYR A 118 1.99 12.96 21.41
CA TYR A 118 2.06 11.82 22.29
C TYR A 118 0.78 11.74 23.12
N LEU A 119 0.05 10.63 22.98
CA LEU A 119 -1.25 10.41 23.59
C LEU A 119 -1.19 9.16 24.46
N ARG A 120 -1.44 9.29 25.77
CA ARG A 120 -1.47 8.14 26.69
C ARG A 120 -2.49 8.30 27.81
N ASN A 121 -2.37 9.37 28.61
CA ASN A 121 -3.16 9.56 29.83
C ASN A 121 -4.03 10.82 29.82
N GLU A 122 -3.62 11.83 29.06
CA GLU A 122 -4.26 13.14 29.09
C GLU A 122 -4.94 13.43 27.77
N THR A 123 -6.07 14.12 27.87
CA THR A 123 -6.75 14.65 26.69
C THR A 123 -5.93 15.80 26.12
N VAL A 124 -5.63 15.74 24.83
CA VAL A 124 -4.88 16.79 24.14
C VAL A 124 -5.79 17.52 23.18
N ASN A 125 -5.91 18.83 23.36
CA ASN A 125 -6.62 19.71 22.43
C ASN A 125 -5.61 20.31 21.44
N MET A 126 -5.84 20.09 20.16
CA MET A 126 -5.05 20.70 19.09
C MET A 126 -5.92 21.69 18.33
N GLU A 127 -5.73 22.97 18.59
CA GLU A 127 -6.31 24.03 17.76
C GLU A 127 -5.62 24.09 16.40
N VAL A 128 -6.42 24.40 15.37
CA VAL A 128 -5.96 24.53 13.99
C VAL A 128 -6.51 25.82 13.40
N VAL A 129 -5.80 26.37 12.41
CA VAL A 129 -6.40 27.42 11.57
C VAL A 129 -7.64 26.81 10.89
N PRO A 130 -8.84 27.39 11.07
CA PRO A 130 -10.05 26.71 10.64
C PRO A 130 -10.08 26.37 9.15
N PHE A 131 -10.41 25.11 8.83
CA PHE A 131 -10.46 24.62 7.45
C PHE A 131 -11.66 23.71 7.21
N SER A 132 -12.10 23.63 5.96
CA SER A 132 -13.11 22.70 5.48
C SER A 132 -12.43 21.63 4.62
N SER A 133 -12.76 20.36 4.85
CA SER A 133 -12.17 19.24 4.11
C SER A 133 -13.10 18.05 4.11
N LYS A 134 -13.16 17.33 2.99
CA LYS A 134 -13.85 16.05 2.86
C LYS A 134 -13.09 14.91 3.53
N TRP A 135 -11.76 14.94 3.49
CA TRP A 135 -10.92 13.89 4.08
C TRP A 135 -9.94 14.47 5.08
N LEU A 136 -9.79 13.79 6.21
CA LEU A 136 -8.61 13.91 7.08
C LEU A 136 -7.90 12.57 7.06
N VAL A 137 -6.59 12.59 6.84
CA VAL A 137 -5.75 11.39 6.83
C VAL A 137 -4.77 11.51 7.98
N PHE A 138 -4.91 10.61 8.95
CA PHE A 138 -4.04 10.53 10.12
C PHE A 138 -2.84 9.65 9.80
N LEU A 139 -1.64 10.12 10.14
CA LEU A 139 -0.41 9.34 10.12
C LEU A 139 0.01 9.07 11.56
N HIS A 140 -0.29 7.88 12.06
CA HIS A 140 -0.14 7.55 13.47
C HIS A 140 0.30 6.10 13.70
N THR A 141 0.78 5.81 14.90
CA THR A 141 1.15 4.45 15.30
C THR A 141 0.92 4.26 16.79
N SER A 142 0.68 3.02 17.20
CA SER A 142 0.61 2.64 18.61
C SER A 142 1.86 1.89 19.04
N ASP A 143 2.09 1.89 20.34
CA ASP A 143 3.08 1.03 20.96
C ASP A 143 2.63 -0.44 20.99
N HIS A 144 3.55 -1.36 21.24
CA HIS A 144 3.21 -2.76 21.47
C HIS A 144 2.37 -2.91 22.74
N ILE A 145 1.35 -3.76 22.70
CA ILE A 145 0.59 -4.13 23.90
C ILE A 145 1.11 -5.47 24.43
N PRO A 146 1.75 -5.52 25.61
CA PRO A 146 2.32 -6.75 26.15
C PRO A 146 1.25 -7.84 26.31
N LEU A 147 1.52 -9.02 25.74
CA LEU A 147 0.68 -10.19 25.90
C LEU A 147 1.25 -11.10 26.98
N VAL A 148 0.40 -11.57 27.88
CA VAL A 148 0.81 -12.47 28.97
C VAL A 148 0.75 -13.91 28.47
N ARG A 149 1.83 -14.67 28.67
CA ARG A 149 1.87 -16.13 28.44
C ARG A 149 1.58 -16.89 29.74
N ASN A 150 1.02 -18.09 29.64
CA ASN A 150 0.90 -19.04 30.74
C ASN A 150 2.18 -19.87 30.88
N ASP A 151 2.23 -20.74 31.89
CA ASP A 151 3.41 -21.56 32.19
C ASP A 151 3.76 -22.54 31.06
N ASP A 152 2.76 -22.93 30.25
CA ASP A 152 2.93 -23.74 29.04
C ASP A 152 3.41 -22.95 27.81
N GLY A 153 3.63 -21.64 27.95
CA GLY A 153 4.10 -20.75 26.88
C GLY A 153 3.03 -20.25 25.90
N PHE A 154 1.75 -20.59 26.10
CA PHE A 154 0.63 -20.08 25.31
C PHE A 154 0.15 -18.72 25.81
N TYR A 155 -0.43 -17.90 24.93
CA TYR A 155 -1.07 -16.66 25.38
C TYR A 155 -2.25 -16.97 26.30
N LYS A 156 -2.33 -16.24 27.43
CA LYS A 156 -3.43 -16.38 28.39
C LYS A 156 -4.75 -16.07 27.71
N LYS A 157 -5.76 -16.91 27.99
CA LYS A 157 -7.13 -16.72 27.48
C LYS A 157 -7.88 -15.68 28.33
N PRO A 158 -8.80 -14.90 27.74
CA PRO A 158 -9.12 -14.86 26.31
C PRO A 158 -8.00 -14.19 25.50
N PHE A 159 -7.60 -14.83 24.39
CA PHE A 159 -6.61 -14.27 23.47
C PHE A 159 -7.35 -13.58 22.32
N GLU A 160 -7.22 -12.25 22.25
CA GLU A 160 -7.89 -11.42 21.24
C GLU A 160 -6.96 -11.07 20.06
N GLY A 161 -5.89 -11.86 19.86
CA GLY A 161 -4.86 -11.57 18.88
C GLY A 161 -3.76 -10.62 19.40
N VAL A 162 -2.63 -10.59 18.71
CA VAL A 162 -1.57 -9.60 18.95
C VAL A 162 -2.11 -8.20 18.71
N GLY A 163 -1.79 -7.28 19.63
CA GLY A 163 -2.30 -5.92 19.65
C GLY A 163 -3.75 -5.77 20.14
N TYR A 164 -4.40 -6.82 20.67
CA TYR A 164 -5.82 -6.84 21.05
C TYR A 164 -6.72 -6.33 19.90
N LEU A 165 -7.00 -7.21 18.94
CA LEU A 165 -7.78 -6.88 17.73
C LEU A 165 -9.10 -6.18 18.10
N ASN A 166 -9.40 -5.07 17.41
CA ASN A 166 -10.62 -4.27 17.61
C ASN A 166 -10.70 -3.55 18.97
N LYS A 167 -9.62 -3.54 19.77
CA LYS A 167 -9.60 -2.82 21.04
C LYS A 167 -9.74 -1.32 20.79
N HIS A 168 -10.74 -0.70 21.42
CA HIS A 168 -10.90 0.75 21.42
C HIS A 168 -9.85 1.38 22.36
N ILE A 169 -8.95 2.19 21.79
CA ILE A 169 -7.79 2.74 22.51
C ILE A 169 -7.80 4.28 22.63
N ALA A 170 -8.55 4.98 21.79
CA ALA A 170 -8.71 6.43 21.86
C ALA A 170 -10.00 6.89 21.15
N ASN A 171 -10.42 8.12 21.41
CA ASN A 171 -11.32 8.87 20.52
C ASN A 171 -10.58 10.05 19.91
N TYR A 172 -10.77 10.27 18.61
CA TYR A 172 -10.38 11.52 17.95
C TYR A 172 -11.66 12.32 17.72
N VAL A 173 -11.78 13.46 18.39
CA VAL A 173 -13.00 14.29 18.36
C VAL A 173 -12.76 15.51 17.49
N ILE A 174 -13.53 15.61 16.42
CA ILE A 174 -13.50 16.74 15.49
C ILE A 174 -14.42 17.83 16.02
N ILE A 175 -13.90 19.05 16.20
CA ILE A 175 -14.66 20.18 16.74
C ILE A 175 -14.83 21.23 15.64
N TYR A 176 -16.07 21.52 15.28
CA TYR A 176 -16.42 22.49 14.25
C TYR A 176 -16.55 23.92 14.82
N THR A 177 -16.51 24.91 13.93
CA THR A 177 -16.59 26.33 14.32
C THR A 177 -17.91 26.72 14.97
N ASP A 178 -19.00 26.04 14.62
CA ASP A 178 -20.34 26.21 15.18
C ASP A 178 -20.53 25.55 16.57
N GLY A 179 -19.52 24.81 17.05
CA GLY A 179 -19.54 24.13 18.34
C GLY A 179 -19.95 22.66 18.26
N ASP A 180 -20.34 22.16 17.08
CA ASP A 180 -20.61 20.73 16.90
C ASP A 180 -19.34 19.91 17.13
N GLU A 181 -19.51 18.72 17.71
CA GLU A 181 -18.44 17.77 17.91
C GLU A 181 -18.80 16.41 17.29
N LEU A 182 -17.80 15.75 16.71
CA LEU A 182 -17.94 14.38 16.21
C LEU A 182 -16.81 13.51 16.74
N SER A 183 -17.18 12.50 17.54
CA SER A 183 -16.23 11.56 18.14
C SER A 183 -15.98 10.36 17.23
N LEU A 184 -14.69 10.06 16.98
CA LEU A 184 -14.25 8.97 16.13
C LEU A 184 -13.52 7.90 16.97
N PRO A 185 -14.06 6.69 17.14
CA PRO A 185 -13.39 5.65 17.91
C PRO A 185 -12.18 5.09 17.16
N VAL A 186 -11.00 5.13 17.78
CA VAL A 186 -9.76 4.58 17.25
C VAL A 186 -9.55 3.19 17.82
N ARG A 187 -9.42 2.20 16.94
CA ARG A 187 -9.37 0.78 17.30
C ARG A 187 -8.11 0.12 16.74
N GLU A 188 -7.47 -0.69 17.57
CA GLU A 188 -6.29 -1.47 17.21
C GLU A 188 -6.58 -2.43 16.07
N ARG A 189 -5.65 -2.46 15.12
CA ARG A 189 -5.71 -3.25 13.87
C ARG A 189 -6.92 -2.96 12.98
N PHE A 190 -7.60 -1.85 13.22
CA PHE A 190 -8.61 -1.28 12.33
C PHE A 190 -8.14 0.05 11.80
N HIS A 191 -8.10 1.07 12.66
CA HIS A 191 -7.71 2.43 12.29
C HIS A 191 -6.22 2.66 12.52
N ILE A 192 -5.65 2.09 13.58
CA ILE A 192 -4.25 2.22 13.94
C ILE A 192 -3.66 0.83 14.19
N GLY A 193 -2.35 0.68 14.01
CA GLY A 193 -1.62 -0.51 14.39
C GLY A 193 -0.30 -0.15 15.05
N MET A 194 0.39 -1.19 15.50
CA MET A 194 1.65 -1.06 16.22
C MET A 194 2.79 -0.57 15.32
N PHE A 195 3.76 0.13 15.90
CA PHE A 195 4.95 0.64 15.21
C PHE A 195 5.82 -0.47 14.59
N ARG A 196 5.74 -1.67 15.14
CA ARG A 196 6.27 -2.91 14.58
C ARG A 196 5.19 -3.97 14.69
N GLN A 197 5.04 -4.77 13.64
CA GLN A 197 4.04 -5.83 13.59
C GLN A 197 4.62 -7.14 13.09
N GLY A 198 4.08 -8.24 13.59
CA GLY A 198 4.32 -9.58 13.09
C GLY A 198 3.61 -9.84 11.76
N TRP A 199 3.83 -11.03 11.20
CA TRP A 199 3.13 -11.42 9.98
C TRP A 199 1.65 -11.65 10.26
N GLY A 200 0.78 -11.11 9.40
CA GLY A 200 -0.68 -11.26 9.53
C GLY A 200 -1.33 -10.28 10.51
N GLU A 201 -0.58 -9.31 11.03
CA GLU A 201 -1.04 -8.35 12.05
C GLU A 201 -1.54 -7.01 11.48
N ASN A 202 -1.63 -6.90 10.15
CA ASN A 202 -2.06 -5.71 9.43
C ASN A 202 -3.43 -5.16 9.87
N CYS A 203 -3.62 -3.86 9.63
CA CYS A 203 -4.89 -3.17 9.85
C CYS A 203 -5.91 -3.43 8.74
N THR A 204 -7.20 -3.32 9.09
CA THR A 204 -8.33 -3.53 8.16
C THR A 204 -8.85 -2.24 7.52
N GLU A 205 -8.80 -1.11 8.22
CA GLU A 205 -9.32 0.19 7.76
C GLU A 205 -8.21 1.23 7.54
N SER A 206 -6.94 0.85 7.75
CA SER A 206 -5.76 1.66 7.50
C SER A 206 -4.68 0.86 6.77
N VAL A 207 -3.70 1.58 6.22
CA VAL A 207 -2.58 1.02 5.45
C VAL A 207 -1.26 1.49 6.03
N ALA A 208 -0.19 0.73 5.86
CA ALA A 208 1.15 1.18 6.23
C ALA A 208 1.58 2.40 5.38
N HIS A 209 2.43 3.25 5.94
CA HIS A 209 2.88 4.51 5.32
C HIS A 209 3.66 4.38 4.01
N HIS A 210 4.28 3.24 3.75
CA HIS A 210 4.81 2.95 2.44
C HIS A 210 3.79 2.14 1.66
N LYS A 211 3.41 2.63 0.49
CA LYS A 211 2.54 1.86 -0.40
C LYS A 211 3.28 0.65 -1.01
N PRO A 212 2.56 -0.42 -1.37
CA PRO A 212 3.15 -1.53 -2.12
C PRO A 212 3.75 -1.04 -3.44
N ARG A 213 4.91 -1.59 -3.81
CA ARG A 213 5.68 -1.14 -4.97
C ARG A 213 6.25 -2.29 -5.78
N PRO A 214 6.46 -2.12 -7.10
CA PRO A 214 7.07 -3.15 -7.93
C PRO A 214 8.54 -3.37 -7.54
N VAL A 215 8.98 -4.61 -7.70
CA VAL A 215 10.39 -4.99 -7.65
C VAL A 215 10.71 -5.67 -8.97
N ARG A 216 11.79 -5.26 -9.62
CA ARG A 216 12.25 -5.94 -10.83
C ARG A 216 12.90 -7.27 -10.47
N PRO A 217 12.69 -8.32 -11.28
CA PRO A 217 13.36 -9.59 -11.05
C PRO A 217 14.87 -9.41 -11.20
N HIS A 218 15.65 -10.20 -10.46
CA HIS A 218 17.11 -10.04 -10.41
C HIS A 218 17.82 -10.04 -11.77
N HIS A 219 17.29 -10.75 -12.78
CA HIS A 219 17.85 -10.78 -14.14
C HIS A 219 17.58 -9.51 -14.96
N ASP A 220 16.59 -8.72 -14.58
CA ASP A 220 16.26 -7.44 -15.21
C ASP A 220 16.99 -6.27 -14.54
N GLN A 221 17.12 -6.33 -13.21
CA GLN A 221 17.82 -5.35 -12.39
C GLN A 221 18.30 -6.07 -11.13
N THR A 222 19.62 -6.08 -10.91
CA THR A 222 20.25 -6.85 -9.83
C THR A 222 19.68 -6.45 -8.47
N ALA A 223 18.95 -7.37 -7.86
CA ALA A 223 18.33 -7.18 -6.55
C ALA A 223 19.23 -7.74 -5.45
N LYS A 224 19.34 -7.02 -4.32
CA LYS A 224 20.09 -7.45 -3.12
C LYS A 224 19.62 -8.81 -2.58
N LYS A 225 18.31 -9.10 -2.67
CA LYS A 225 17.69 -10.34 -2.20
C LYS A 225 16.99 -11.03 -3.38
N TRP A 226 17.66 -12.03 -3.97
CA TRP A 226 17.15 -12.76 -5.14
C TRP A 226 15.74 -13.33 -4.91
N GLY A 227 15.49 -13.99 -3.77
CA GLY A 227 14.19 -14.60 -3.45
C GLY A 227 13.04 -13.58 -3.40
N LEU A 228 13.27 -12.41 -2.78
CA LEU A 228 12.26 -11.34 -2.75
C LEU A 228 12.06 -10.70 -4.13
N SER A 229 13.05 -10.71 -5.02
CA SER A 229 12.85 -10.24 -6.40
C SER A 229 11.93 -11.16 -7.21
N GLN A 230 11.81 -12.45 -6.85
CA GLN A 230 10.95 -13.41 -7.57
C GLN A 230 9.45 -13.12 -7.39
N ILE A 231 9.04 -12.53 -6.26
CA ILE A 231 7.65 -12.13 -6.03
C ILE A 231 7.27 -10.85 -6.79
N ARG A 232 8.26 -10.11 -7.32
CA ARG A 232 8.10 -8.88 -8.12
C ARG A 232 7.34 -7.73 -7.45
N VAL A 233 7.14 -7.81 -6.14
CA VAL A 233 6.45 -6.81 -5.33
C VAL A 233 7.12 -6.71 -3.97
N ASN A 234 7.22 -5.49 -3.45
CA ASN A 234 7.47 -5.25 -2.04
C ASN A 234 6.20 -4.66 -1.45
N VAL A 235 5.61 -5.36 -0.47
CA VAL A 235 4.38 -4.90 0.21
C VAL A 235 4.66 -3.65 1.05
N ALA A 236 5.90 -3.47 1.50
CA ALA A 236 6.38 -2.32 2.26
C ALA A 236 5.58 -2.03 3.55
N ASP A 237 5.00 -3.06 4.15
CA ASP A 237 4.17 -2.99 5.37
C ASP A 237 4.92 -3.35 6.66
N ARG A 238 6.26 -3.36 6.62
CA ARG A 238 7.13 -3.70 7.76
C ARG A 238 8.37 -2.84 7.78
N GLY A 239 8.93 -2.69 8.96
CA GLY A 239 10.18 -2.00 9.19
C GLY A 239 10.43 -1.84 10.68
N ASP A 240 11.46 -1.09 11.02
CA ASP A 240 11.73 -0.71 12.42
C ASP A 240 10.66 0.22 12.96
N TRP A 241 10.03 1.02 12.10
CA TRP A 241 8.95 1.92 12.44
C TRP A 241 7.92 1.95 11.31
N VAL A 242 6.65 1.74 11.65
CA VAL A 242 5.53 1.83 10.73
C VAL A 242 4.54 2.85 11.29
N ASN A 243 4.25 3.87 10.49
CA ASN A 243 3.04 4.66 10.69
C ASN A 243 1.91 4.06 9.84
N TRP A 244 0.69 4.17 10.35
CA TRP A 244 -0.55 3.77 9.71
C TRP A 244 -1.28 5.00 9.20
N LEU A 245 -1.80 4.90 7.98
CA LEU A 245 -2.64 5.92 7.37
C LEU A 245 -4.09 5.50 7.50
N TRP A 246 -4.85 6.30 8.23
CA TRP A 246 -6.29 6.15 8.31
C TRP A 246 -6.97 7.39 7.73
N ALA A 247 -7.76 7.18 6.68
CA ALA A 247 -8.52 8.24 6.02
C ALA A 247 -9.96 8.26 6.52
N TRP A 248 -10.31 9.32 7.24
CA TRP A 248 -11.65 9.58 7.72
C TRP A 248 -12.41 10.51 6.76
N GLU A 249 -13.63 10.11 6.38
CA GLU A 249 -14.53 10.94 5.57
C GLU A 249 -15.35 11.85 6.49
N ASN A 250 -15.18 13.15 6.31
CA ASN A 250 -15.95 14.16 7.02
C ASN A 250 -17.40 14.16 6.50
N PRO A 251 -18.42 13.86 7.35
CA PRO A 251 -19.83 13.90 6.96
C PRO A 251 -20.33 15.32 6.70
N HIS A 252 -19.57 16.34 7.14
CA HIS A 252 -19.86 17.76 6.99
C HIS A 252 -18.69 18.49 6.33
N PRO A 253 -18.38 18.19 5.05
CA PRO A 253 -17.18 18.70 4.37
C PRO A 253 -17.13 20.23 4.28
N ASP A 254 -18.30 20.89 4.28
CA ASP A 254 -18.43 22.35 4.20
C ASP A 254 -18.30 23.05 5.56
N LYS A 255 -18.46 22.32 6.67
CA LYS A 255 -18.26 22.88 8.01
C LYS A 255 -16.77 23.02 8.30
N LYS A 256 -16.39 24.19 8.82
CA LYS A 256 -14.99 24.44 9.22
C LYS A 256 -14.67 23.73 10.52
N ILE A 257 -13.58 22.98 10.54
CA ILE A 257 -13.00 22.34 11.72
C ILE A 257 -12.07 23.36 12.37
N LYS A 258 -12.25 23.67 13.66
CA LYS A 258 -11.40 24.61 14.42
C LYS A 258 -10.41 23.93 15.36
N ALA A 259 -10.70 22.69 15.76
CA ALA A 259 -9.83 21.93 16.64
C ALA A 259 -10.06 20.43 16.49
N ILE A 260 -9.06 19.65 16.90
CA ILE A 260 -9.18 18.20 17.08
C ILE A 260 -8.76 17.89 18.51
N ARG A 261 -9.64 17.22 19.26
CA ARG A 261 -9.39 16.77 20.63
C ARG A 261 -9.10 15.27 20.62
N PHE A 262 -8.01 14.87 21.26
CA PHE A 262 -7.55 13.50 21.32
C PHE A 262 -7.72 12.96 22.73
N GLU A 263 -8.55 11.93 22.89
CA GLU A 263 -8.94 11.35 24.17
C GLU A 263 -8.42 9.90 24.26
N PRO A 264 -7.19 9.66 24.77
CA PRO A 264 -6.68 8.30 24.95
C PRO A 264 -7.43 7.56 26.08
N LEU A 265 -7.57 6.24 25.95
CA LEU A 265 -8.27 5.37 26.92
C LEU A 265 -7.33 4.60 27.86
N ASN A 266 -6.10 5.10 28.03
CA ASN A 266 -5.17 4.78 29.13
C ASN A 266 -4.49 3.40 29.13
N LYS A 267 -4.26 2.75 27.97
CA LYS A 267 -3.58 1.44 27.93
C LYS A 267 -2.40 1.31 26.99
N THR A 268 -2.40 2.06 25.90
CA THR A 268 -1.37 1.97 24.86
C THR A 268 -0.94 3.38 24.47
N PRO A 269 0.35 3.73 24.59
CA PRO A 269 0.86 4.96 24.01
C PRO A 269 0.56 5.03 22.51
N ILE A 270 0.07 6.18 22.06
CA ILE A 270 -0.18 6.48 20.66
C ILE A 270 0.68 7.67 20.26
N ILE A 271 1.30 7.58 19.10
CA ILE A 271 2.04 8.66 18.47
C ILE A 271 1.30 9.06 17.21
N LEU A 272 0.83 10.31 17.17
CA LEU A 272 0.32 10.92 15.97
C LEU A 272 1.42 11.81 15.38
N SER A 273 1.95 11.36 14.23
CA SER A 273 3.10 11.92 13.55
C SER A 273 2.72 13.11 12.67
N ALA A 274 1.61 13.00 11.93
CA ALA A 274 1.11 14.06 11.05
C ALA A 274 -0.37 13.87 10.69
N ILE A 275 -1.01 14.92 10.17
CA ILE A 275 -2.34 14.87 9.55
C ILE A 275 -2.28 15.60 8.22
N SER A 276 -2.98 15.08 7.22
CA SER A 276 -3.19 15.75 5.93
C SER A 276 -4.67 15.86 5.60
N THR A 277 -5.05 16.87 4.83
CA THR A 277 -6.45 17.15 4.45
C THR A 277 -6.58 17.16 2.94
N GLY A 278 -7.70 16.70 2.40
CA GLY A 278 -7.92 16.71 0.96
C GLY A 278 -9.37 16.56 0.55
N ASN A 279 -9.67 16.92 -0.70
CA ASN A 279 -11.02 16.98 -1.25
C ASN A 279 -11.19 16.07 -2.48
N VAL A 280 -10.69 14.85 -2.37
CA VAL A 280 -10.82 13.83 -3.42
C VAL A 280 -12.20 13.15 -3.39
N GLN A 281 -12.63 12.63 -4.55
CA GLN A 281 -13.99 12.14 -4.75
C GLN A 281 -14.33 10.88 -3.95
N SER A 282 -13.35 10.03 -3.63
CA SER A 282 -13.51 8.78 -2.87
C SER A 282 -12.36 8.56 -1.90
N ASN A 283 -12.39 7.47 -1.12
CA ASN A 283 -11.35 7.19 -0.12
C ASN A 283 -9.95 7.16 -0.79
N PRO A 284 -9.00 8.01 -0.36
CA PRO A 284 -7.71 8.16 -1.03
C PRO A 284 -6.80 6.93 -0.92
N LEU A 285 -7.05 6.06 0.06
CA LEU A 285 -6.27 4.84 0.31
C LEU A 285 -6.83 3.62 -0.45
N ARG A 286 -7.88 3.82 -1.26
CA ARG A 286 -8.52 2.77 -2.07
C ARG A 286 -8.38 3.09 -3.56
N TRP A 287 -7.44 2.42 -4.20
CA TRP A 287 -7.24 2.53 -5.64
C TRP A 287 -8.20 1.64 -6.43
N LYS A 288 -8.42 1.99 -7.70
CA LYS A 288 -9.18 1.16 -8.63
C LYS A 288 -8.41 -0.11 -9.01
N SER A 289 -9.11 -1.08 -9.60
CA SER A 289 -8.48 -2.26 -10.19
C SER A 289 -7.39 -1.88 -11.19
N ARG A 290 -6.47 -2.80 -11.45
CA ARG A 290 -5.40 -2.60 -12.43
C ARG A 290 -5.96 -2.12 -13.78
N GLN A 291 -5.35 -1.06 -14.30
CA GLN A 291 -5.62 -0.47 -15.60
C GLN A 291 -4.35 -0.47 -16.45
N LYS A 292 -4.51 -0.19 -17.74
CA LYS A 292 -3.40 -0.14 -18.69
C LYS A 292 -3.48 1.11 -19.55
N ALA A 293 -2.33 1.65 -19.92
CA ALA A 293 -2.20 2.75 -20.86
C ALA A 293 -0.96 2.58 -21.76
N ILE A 294 -0.98 3.20 -22.94
CA ILE A 294 0.21 3.35 -23.79
C ILE A 294 0.77 4.75 -23.56
N LEU A 295 1.99 4.82 -23.05
CA LEU A 295 2.82 6.02 -23.01
C LEU A 295 3.61 6.12 -24.33
N THR A 296 3.51 7.24 -25.02
CA THR A 296 4.35 7.57 -26.17
C THR A 296 5.47 8.51 -25.72
N LEU A 297 6.70 8.01 -25.73
CA LEU A 297 7.90 8.80 -25.40
C LEU A 297 8.16 9.88 -26.47
N PRO A 298 8.68 11.05 -26.09
CA PRO A 298 9.13 12.06 -27.04
C PRO A 298 10.20 11.50 -28.01
N PRO A 299 10.35 12.06 -29.22
CA PRO A 299 11.42 11.67 -30.13
C PRO A 299 12.79 11.81 -29.46
N GLY A 300 13.68 10.83 -29.67
CA GLY A 300 15.04 10.84 -29.12
C GLY A 300 15.17 10.45 -27.64
N ILE A 301 14.05 10.21 -26.95
CA ILE A 301 14.06 9.74 -25.55
C ILE A 301 13.92 8.21 -25.54
N GLU A 302 14.94 7.53 -25.04
CA GLU A 302 14.90 6.09 -24.82
C GLU A 302 14.16 5.74 -23.53
N PHE A 303 13.54 4.57 -23.49
CA PHE A 303 12.90 4.08 -22.28
C PHE A 303 13.93 3.57 -21.28
N ASP A 304 13.90 4.14 -20.07
CA ASP A 304 14.66 3.66 -18.93
C ASP A 304 13.74 2.87 -18.00
N PRO A 305 13.87 1.53 -17.95
CA PRO A 305 13.03 0.68 -17.12
C PRO A 305 13.56 0.54 -15.68
N THR A 306 14.61 1.27 -15.29
CA THR A 306 15.24 1.16 -13.98
C THR A 306 14.30 1.70 -12.90
N LEU A 307 14.13 0.93 -11.83
CA LEU A 307 13.43 1.39 -10.63
C LEU A 307 14.42 1.91 -9.60
N ASP A 308 14.09 3.04 -8.97
CA ASP A 308 14.82 3.53 -7.81
C ASP A 308 14.55 2.68 -6.55
N GLU A 309 15.16 3.08 -5.43
CA GLU A 309 15.00 2.36 -4.16
C GLU A 309 13.57 2.36 -3.61
N TYR A 310 12.69 3.21 -4.12
CA TYR A 310 11.27 3.34 -3.81
C TYR A 310 10.36 2.69 -4.87
N GLY A 311 10.94 1.99 -5.85
CA GLY A 311 10.17 1.29 -6.88
C GLY A 311 9.52 2.24 -7.89
N LEU A 312 10.08 3.44 -8.08
CA LEU A 312 9.58 4.44 -9.01
C LEU A 312 10.43 4.47 -10.28
N LEU A 313 9.76 4.73 -11.41
CA LEU A 313 10.44 5.02 -12.67
C LEU A 313 10.86 6.48 -12.71
N SER A 314 11.99 6.76 -13.34
CA SER A 314 12.47 8.12 -13.56
C SER A 314 11.53 8.89 -14.50
N GLN A 315 10.98 8.24 -15.53
CA GLN A 315 10.28 8.90 -16.64
C GLN A 315 8.78 9.13 -16.43
N ILE A 316 8.14 8.33 -15.57
CA ILE A 316 6.70 8.39 -15.29
C ILE A 316 6.43 7.97 -13.85
N LYS A 317 5.74 8.84 -13.10
CA LYS A 317 5.33 8.61 -11.72
C LYS A 317 3.83 8.85 -11.56
N LEU A 318 3.27 8.40 -10.44
CA LEU A 318 1.86 8.52 -10.10
C LEU A 318 1.75 8.82 -8.61
N ASP A 319 0.95 9.81 -8.24
CA ASP A 319 0.77 10.25 -6.85
C ASP A 319 -0.09 9.25 -6.05
N LEU A 320 -1.42 9.40 -6.07
CA LEU A 320 -2.43 8.59 -5.40
C LEU A 320 -2.63 7.24 -6.11
N GLY A 321 -1.54 6.54 -6.39
CA GLY A 321 -1.50 5.29 -7.14
C GLY A 321 -0.10 4.72 -7.27
N GLN A 322 0.05 3.66 -8.05
CA GLN A 322 1.32 3.01 -8.32
C GLN A 322 1.39 2.55 -9.77
N ILE A 323 2.54 2.79 -10.39
CA ILE A 323 2.93 2.11 -11.64
C ILE A 323 3.37 0.68 -11.25
N ILE A 324 2.64 -0.31 -11.76
CA ILE A 324 2.86 -1.72 -11.47
C ILE A 324 3.94 -2.28 -12.40
N SER A 325 3.90 -1.90 -13.68
CA SER A 325 4.91 -2.27 -14.66
C SER A 325 4.94 -1.27 -15.82
N ALA A 326 6.09 -1.20 -16.48
CA ALA A 326 6.29 -0.46 -17.70
C ALA A 326 7.16 -1.29 -18.64
N THR A 327 6.66 -1.61 -19.82
CA THR A 327 7.36 -2.44 -20.81
C THR A 327 7.17 -1.89 -22.21
N PRO A 328 8.19 -1.91 -23.08
CA PRO A 328 8.00 -1.59 -24.48
C PRO A 328 6.85 -2.40 -25.08
N ARG A 329 5.96 -1.74 -25.83
CA ARG A 329 4.90 -2.40 -26.60
C ARG A 329 5.55 -3.36 -27.61
N LEU A 330 5.02 -4.56 -27.72
CA LEU A 330 5.43 -5.52 -28.73
C LEU A 330 4.72 -5.19 -30.05
N LEU A 331 5.42 -5.28 -31.16
CA LEU A 331 4.87 -5.00 -32.49
C LEU A 331 4.66 -6.34 -33.20
N TYR A 332 3.40 -6.76 -33.25
CA TYR A 332 2.98 -7.97 -33.94
C TYR A 332 2.59 -7.63 -35.39
N PRO A 333 2.99 -8.45 -36.38
CA PRO A 333 2.62 -8.24 -37.78
C PRO A 333 1.20 -8.74 -38.04
N ASP A 334 0.19 -8.08 -37.48
CA ASP A 334 -1.21 -8.54 -37.51
C ASP A 334 -1.72 -8.81 -38.94
N ASP A 335 -1.41 -7.93 -39.89
CA ASP A 335 -1.87 -8.01 -41.28
C ASP A 335 -1.31 -9.24 -42.04
N GLU A 336 -0.11 -9.68 -41.67
CA GLU A 336 0.59 -10.80 -42.33
C GLU A 336 0.81 -11.98 -41.37
N TRP A 337 0.14 -12.00 -40.21
CA TRP A 337 0.42 -12.94 -39.12
C TRP A 337 0.43 -14.40 -39.59
N ALA A 338 -0.57 -14.76 -40.38
CA ALA A 338 -0.74 -16.12 -40.92
C ALA A 338 0.37 -16.55 -41.89
N GLN A 339 1.12 -15.60 -42.45
CA GLN A 339 2.24 -15.83 -43.36
C GLN A 339 3.58 -15.87 -42.63
N THR A 340 3.62 -15.51 -41.35
CA THR A 340 4.84 -15.56 -40.55
C THR A 340 5.22 -16.99 -40.16
N TYR A 341 6.49 -17.20 -39.85
CA TYR A 341 6.97 -18.49 -39.34
C TYR A 341 6.63 -18.68 -37.85
N ASN A 342 6.53 -19.93 -37.44
CA ASN A 342 6.22 -20.31 -36.06
C ASN A 342 7.24 -19.74 -35.06
N ASN A 343 6.76 -19.09 -34.00
CA ASN A 343 7.56 -18.43 -32.96
C ASN A 343 8.37 -17.20 -33.43
N LYS A 344 7.92 -16.49 -34.47
CA LYS A 344 8.46 -15.15 -34.77
C LYS A 344 8.35 -14.27 -33.53
N VAL A 345 9.51 -13.79 -33.05
CA VAL A 345 9.58 -12.91 -31.88
C VAL A 345 9.17 -11.50 -32.33
N PRO A 346 8.21 -10.84 -31.66
CA PRO A 346 7.82 -9.50 -32.04
C PRO A 346 8.94 -8.49 -31.77
N GLU A 347 8.99 -7.46 -32.59
CA GLU A 347 9.85 -6.32 -32.32
C GLU A 347 9.34 -5.53 -31.12
N LYS A 348 10.23 -4.79 -30.46
CA LYS A 348 9.86 -3.87 -29.39
C LYS A 348 9.73 -2.47 -29.97
N SER A 349 8.63 -1.79 -29.66
CA SER A 349 8.48 -0.38 -29.97
C SER A 349 9.57 0.44 -29.26
N LYS A 350 10.24 1.32 -30.00
CA LYS A 350 11.25 2.23 -29.46
C LYS A 350 10.65 3.39 -28.67
N ARG A 351 9.33 3.64 -28.82
CA ARG A 351 8.67 4.84 -28.28
C ARG A 351 7.38 4.57 -27.52
N GLU A 352 6.70 3.46 -27.78
CA GLU A 352 5.44 3.14 -27.12
C GLU A 352 5.68 2.16 -25.98
N ILE A 353 5.33 2.57 -24.76
CA ILE A 353 5.51 1.81 -23.54
C ILE A 353 4.12 1.47 -22.98
N ILE A 354 3.86 0.20 -22.75
CA ILE A 354 2.67 -0.25 -22.04
C ILE A 354 2.93 -0.08 -20.55
N ILE A 355 2.07 0.70 -19.91
CA ILE A 355 2.09 0.98 -18.48
C ILE A 355 0.91 0.25 -17.85
N GLU A 356 1.17 -0.63 -16.89
CA GLU A 356 0.14 -1.14 -15.97
C GLU A 356 0.16 -0.32 -14.70
N TYR A 357 -1.00 0.13 -14.23
CA TYR A 357 -1.10 0.97 -13.04
C TYR A 357 -2.38 0.69 -12.24
N SER A 358 -2.39 1.10 -10.98
CA SER A 358 -3.59 1.16 -10.13
C SER A 358 -3.58 2.50 -9.42
N ALA A 359 -4.71 3.20 -9.41
CA ALA A 359 -4.77 4.55 -8.87
C ALA A 359 -6.17 4.95 -8.37
N HIS A 360 -6.19 5.96 -7.51
CA HIS A 360 -7.38 6.75 -7.24
C HIS A 360 -7.83 7.48 -8.53
N PRO A 361 -9.14 7.64 -8.79
CA PRO A 361 -9.60 8.30 -10.01
C PRO A 361 -9.25 9.79 -10.14
N ASP A 362 -8.86 10.45 -9.05
CA ASP A 362 -8.31 11.82 -9.05
C ASP A 362 -6.78 11.88 -9.13
N ALA A 363 -6.10 10.74 -9.22
CA ALA A 363 -4.64 10.71 -9.30
C ALA A 363 -4.12 11.42 -10.56
N ILE A 364 -2.84 11.79 -10.52
CA ILE A 364 -2.14 12.54 -11.54
C ILE A 364 -0.87 11.78 -11.93
N PHE A 365 -0.72 11.52 -13.23
CA PHE A 365 0.56 11.08 -13.77
C PHE A 365 1.52 12.25 -13.87
N HIS A 366 2.77 12.03 -13.50
CA HIS A 366 3.86 13.00 -13.59
C HIS A 366 4.89 12.47 -14.57
N LEU A 367 5.09 13.16 -15.69
CA LEU A 367 6.09 12.82 -16.71
C LEU A 367 7.33 13.69 -16.55
N ASN A 368 8.49 13.16 -16.94
CA ASN A 368 9.71 13.96 -17.06
C ASN A 368 9.49 15.13 -18.03
N GLY A 369 9.61 16.36 -17.52
CA GLY A 369 9.26 17.60 -18.23
C GLY A 369 8.08 18.39 -17.63
N GLN A 370 7.63 18.07 -16.41
CA GLN A 370 6.55 18.72 -15.66
C GLN A 370 5.14 18.62 -16.28
N HIS A 371 4.97 17.82 -17.32
CA HIS A 371 3.63 17.55 -17.85
C HIS A 371 2.88 16.61 -16.91
N SER A 372 1.88 17.15 -16.22
CA SER A 372 0.97 16.39 -15.37
C SER A 372 -0.30 16.03 -16.13
N ILE A 373 -0.73 14.77 -16.02
CA ILE A 373 -1.92 14.26 -16.69
C ILE A 373 -2.86 13.66 -15.64
N PRO A 374 -4.04 14.27 -15.38
CA PRO A 374 -5.05 13.66 -14.54
C PRO A 374 -5.50 12.31 -15.09
N VAL A 375 -5.62 11.29 -14.23
CA VAL A 375 -6.14 9.96 -14.60
C VAL A 375 -7.54 10.08 -15.23
N SER A 376 -8.35 11.01 -14.72
CA SER A 376 -9.69 11.27 -15.23
C SER A 376 -9.70 11.77 -16.68
N ASP A 377 -8.67 12.51 -17.11
CA ASP A 377 -8.55 12.99 -18.49
C ASP A 377 -8.23 11.85 -19.46
N ILE A 378 -7.39 10.89 -19.06
CA ILE A 378 -7.07 9.72 -19.90
C ILE A 378 -8.33 8.89 -20.17
N ILE A 379 -9.21 8.76 -19.17
CA ILE A 379 -10.44 7.97 -19.28
C ILE A 379 -11.48 8.69 -20.12
N LYS A 380 -11.64 10.00 -19.94
CA LYS A 380 -12.72 10.79 -20.58
C LYS A 380 -12.34 11.32 -21.96
N LYS A 381 -11.08 11.70 -22.16
CA LYS A 381 -10.56 12.31 -23.38
C LYS A 381 -9.64 11.29 -24.03
N SER A 382 -10.21 10.39 -24.84
CA SER A 382 -9.46 9.42 -25.67
C SER A 382 -8.47 10.07 -26.66
N THR A 383 -8.36 11.40 -26.66
CA THR A 383 -7.55 12.24 -27.53
C THR A 383 -6.17 12.60 -26.96
N GLN A 384 -5.83 12.19 -25.74
CA GLN A 384 -4.50 12.48 -25.18
C GLN A 384 -3.40 11.74 -25.95
N LYS A 385 -2.59 12.48 -26.71
CA LYS A 385 -1.59 11.90 -27.62
C LYS A 385 -0.47 11.15 -26.89
N ILE A 386 -0.09 11.62 -25.69
CA ILE A 386 1.05 11.10 -24.94
C ILE A 386 0.70 9.84 -24.15
N LEU A 387 -0.50 9.79 -23.54
CA LEU A 387 -0.91 8.69 -22.68
C LEU A 387 -2.33 8.28 -23.05
N LYS A 388 -2.46 7.10 -23.66
CA LYS A 388 -3.74 6.60 -24.20
C LYS A 388 -4.23 5.41 -23.37
N PRO A 389 -5.50 5.36 -22.97
CA PRO A 389 -6.01 4.21 -22.23
C PRO A 389 -6.00 2.96 -23.12
N ILE A 390 -5.72 1.81 -22.52
CA ILE A 390 -5.99 0.50 -23.10
C ILE A 390 -7.25 -0.05 -22.46
N ALA A 391 -8.23 -0.45 -23.27
CA ALA A 391 -9.49 -0.99 -22.78
C ALA A 391 -9.26 -2.29 -21.99
N PRO A 392 -9.90 -2.49 -20.83
CA PRO A 392 -9.76 -3.72 -20.07
C PRO A 392 -10.27 -4.95 -20.84
N ALA A 393 -9.46 -6.00 -20.92
CA ALA A 393 -9.84 -7.29 -21.48
C ALA A 393 -10.57 -8.17 -20.44
N ASN A 394 -11.78 -7.76 -20.03
CA ASN A 394 -12.52 -8.42 -18.94
C ASN A 394 -13.31 -9.67 -19.36
N LYS A 395 -13.36 -9.98 -20.67
CA LYS A 395 -14.12 -11.12 -21.18
C LYS A 395 -13.38 -12.42 -20.87
N LYS A 396 -14.02 -13.29 -20.10
CA LYS A 396 -13.51 -14.66 -19.88
C LYS A 396 -13.64 -15.47 -21.16
N VAL A 397 -12.53 -16.01 -21.65
CA VAL A 397 -12.49 -16.88 -22.83
C VAL A 397 -11.91 -18.23 -22.41
N LYS A 398 -12.61 -19.31 -22.75
CA LYS A 398 -12.12 -20.69 -22.59
C LYS A 398 -11.69 -21.21 -23.94
N ILE A 399 -10.43 -21.63 -24.05
CA ILE A 399 -9.85 -22.13 -25.30
C ILE A 399 -9.67 -23.63 -25.18
N ARG A 400 -10.15 -24.36 -26.18
CA ARG A 400 -9.93 -25.80 -26.36
C ARG A 400 -9.30 -26.00 -27.72
N VAL A 401 -8.18 -26.72 -27.76
CA VAL A 401 -7.47 -27.05 -28.98
C VAL A 401 -7.53 -28.54 -29.21
N VAL A 402 -7.95 -28.96 -30.39
CA VAL A 402 -8.15 -30.36 -30.79
C VAL A 402 -7.56 -30.58 -32.17
N GLU A 403 -7.20 -31.83 -32.47
CA GLU A 403 -6.77 -32.23 -33.81
C GLU A 403 -7.91 -32.05 -34.83
N LYS A 404 -7.58 -31.70 -36.08
CA LYS A 404 -8.58 -31.62 -37.14
C LYS A 404 -9.05 -33.02 -37.50
N GLY A 405 -10.36 -33.29 -37.38
CA GLY A 405 -10.96 -34.59 -37.70
C GLY A 405 -10.99 -35.58 -36.52
N SER A 406 -10.23 -35.34 -35.46
CA SER A 406 -10.26 -36.12 -34.23
C SER A 406 -10.46 -35.16 -33.06
N SER A 407 -11.58 -35.26 -32.33
CA SER A 407 -11.89 -34.37 -31.18
C SER A 407 -10.92 -34.50 -30.00
N LYS A 408 -9.77 -35.16 -30.20
CA LYS A 408 -8.70 -35.39 -29.24
C LYS A 408 -7.96 -34.07 -28.99
N PRO A 409 -7.78 -33.68 -27.71
CA PRO A 409 -6.94 -32.56 -27.35
C PRO A 409 -5.49 -32.75 -27.80
N VAL A 410 -4.86 -31.70 -28.31
CA VAL A 410 -3.45 -31.70 -28.70
C VAL A 410 -2.67 -30.58 -28.02
N PRO A 411 -1.39 -30.79 -27.65
CA PRO A 411 -0.56 -29.75 -27.08
C PRO A 411 -0.26 -28.67 -28.13
N VAL A 412 -0.39 -27.40 -27.74
CA VAL A 412 0.01 -26.28 -28.58
C VAL A 412 0.72 -25.19 -27.78
N LYS A 413 1.57 -24.43 -28.46
CA LYS A 413 2.02 -23.13 -27.96
C LYS A 413 0.94 -22.10 -28.28
N PHE A 414 0.36 -21.50 -27.24
CA PHE A 414 -0.67 -20.49 -27.39
C PHE A 414 -0.16 -19.14 -26.91
N HIS A 415 -0.36 -18.11 -27.72
CA HIS A 415 -0.06 -16.72 -27.38
C HIS A 415 -1.34 -15.90 -27.56
N ALA A 416 -1.60 -15.00 -26.60
CA ALA A 416 -2.69 -14.04 -26.67
C ALA A 416 -2.20 -12.66 -26.28
N HIS A 417 -2.53 -11.68 -27.11
CA HIS A 417 -2.37 -10.26 -26.83
C HIS A 417 -3.71 -9.56 -27.05
N GLY A 418 -3.85 -8.37 -26.46
CA GLY A 418 -4.99 -7.51 -26.72
C GLY A 418 -4.80 -6.66 -27.97
N ALA A 419 -5.78 -5.80 -28.24
CA ALA A 419 -5.81 -4.94 -29.42
C ALA A 419 -4.74 -3.85 -29.44
N LYS A 420 -3.94 -3.73 -28.37
CA LYS A 420 -2.79 -2.82 -28.25
C LYS A 420 -1.51 -3.59 -27.96
N ASP A 421 -1.47 -4.86 -28.33
CA ASP A 421 -0.35 -5.80 -28.17
C ASP A 421 0.05 -6.05 -26.72
N GLU A 422 -0.82 -5.69 -25.78
CA GLU A 422 -0.62 -5.93 -24.38
C GLU A 422 -0.80 -7.41 -24.07
N TYR A 423 0.09 -7.96 -23.24
CA TYR A 423 -0.01 -9.35 -22.81
C TYR A 423 -1.32 -9.61 -22.07
N LEU A 424 -2.02 -10.69 -22.46
CA LEU A 424 -3.22 -11.19 -21.79
C LEU A 424 -2.87 -12.42 -20.96
N ALA A 425 -2.80 -12.25 -19.65
CA ALA A 425 -2.48 -13.33 -18.73
C ALA A 425 -3.64 -14.33 -18.60
N PRO A 426 -3.38 -15.65 -18.65
CA PRO A 426 -4.41 -16.65 -18.38
C PRO A 426 -4.86 -16.62 -16.92
N ILE A 427 -6.16 -16.76 -16.68
CA ILE A 427 -6.74 -16.86 -15.34
C ILE A 427 -6.43 -18.26 -14.78
N ASN A 428 -5.90 -18.34 -13.56
CA ASN A 428 -5.60 -19.58 -12.82
C ASN A 428 -4.49 -20.49 -13.40
N ARG A 429 -3.63 -19.98 -14.28
CA ARG A 429 -2.46 -20.71 -14.80
C ARG A 429 -1.25 -19.80 -14.90
N HIS A 430 -0.72 -19.38 -13.76
CA HIS A 430 0.68 -18.97 -13.74
C HIS A 430 1.50 -20.22 -14.04
N ARG A 431 2.24 -20.20 -15.17
CA ARG A 431 3.22 -21.19 -15.64
C ARG A 431 3.20 -22.52 -14.85
N GLN A 432 2.48 -23.52 -15.37
CA GLN A 432 2.78 -24.91 -15.02
C GLN A 432 4.11 -25.32 -15.65
#